data_AF-A0A922WTS9-F1
#
_entry.id   AF-A0A922WTS9-F1
#
_cell.length_a   1.000
_cell.length_b   1.000
_cell.length_c   1.000
_cell.angle_alpha   90.00
_cell.angle_beta   90.00
_cell.angle_gamma   90.00
#
_symmetry.space_group_name_H-M   'P 1'
#
loop_
_entity.id
_entity.type
_entity.pdbx_description
1 polymer ?
#
loop_
_entity_poly.entity_id
_entity_poly.type
_entity_poly.pdbx_seq_one_letter_code
_entity_poly.pdbx_strand_id
1 'polypeptide(L)'
;ILVTERPVIRDGKVQKDPETGYPVKDAEFHKVTVFNGLGFPLRQHKAKGDQLAVTGRIHYSRWQDAEGNDRYGCEIIAENVEFL
;
A
#
# COMPACT_ATOMS: atom_id res chain seq x y z
N ILE A 1 -5.98 2.49 -0.83
CA ILE A 1 -4.51 2.46 -0.92
C ILE A 1 -3.98 2.14 0.46
N LEU A 2 -3.11 1.14 0.56
CA LEU A 2 -2.40 0.82 1.80
C LEU A 2 -1.01 1.44 1.72
N VAL A 3 -0.50 1.96 2.84
CA VAL A 3 0.83 2.55 2.91
C VAL A 3 1.70 1.70 3.81
N THR A 4 2.91 1.40 3.35
CA THR A 4 3.95 0.82 4.21
C THR A 4 5.13 1.78 4.27
N GLU A 5 5.63 2.01 5.48
CA GLU A 5 6.81 2.85 5.70
C GLU A 5 7.99 1.98 6.11
N ARG A 6 9.18 2.28 5.59
CA ARG A 6 10.44 1.70 6.04
C ARG A 6 11.44 2.80 6.42
N PRO A 7 12.27 2.60 7.45
CA PRO A 7 13.36 3.52 7.74
C PRO A 7 14.35 3.51 6.58
N VAL A 8 14.83 4.69 6.18
CA VAL A 8 15.91 4.82 5.20
C VAL A 8 17.22 4.38 5.86
N ILE A 9 17.86 3.36 5.28
CA ILE A 9 19.14 2.84 5.75
C ILE A 9 20.21 3.19 4.71
N ARG A 10 21.27 3.88 5.15
CA ARG A 10 22.48 4.16 4.34
C ARG A 10 23.70 3.68 5.12
N ASP A 11 24.59 2.96 4.44
CA ASP A 11 25.82 2.40 5.05
C ASP A 11 25.55 1.60 6.34
N GLY A 12 24.45 0.84 6.37
CA GLY A 12 24.03 0.02 7.51
C GLY A 12 23.47 0.80 8.71
N LYS A 13 23.28 2.12 8.60
CA LYS A 13 22.72 2.97 9.66
C LYS A 13 21.39 3.58 9.25
N VAL A 14 20.45 3.63 10.19
CA VAL A 14 19.18 4.35 10.01
C VAL A 14 19.49 5.84 9.92
N GLN A 15 19.13 6.45 8.80
CA GLN A 15 19.28 7.87 8.59
C GLN A 15 18.26 8.61 9.46
N LYS A 16 18.73 9.61 10.21
CA LYS A 16 17.89 10.51 10.98
C LYS A 16 17.80 11.85 10.29
N ASP A 17 16.62 12.45 10.34
CA ASP A 17 16.38 13.80 9.91
C ASP A 17 17.15 14.77 10.83
N PRO A 18 17.98 15.69 10.29
CA PRO A 18 18.82 16.59 11.10
C PRO A 18 18.03 17.60 11.94
N GLU A 19 16.83 17.99 11.50
CA GLU A 19 16.02 19.02 12.16
C GLU A 19 15.15 18.41 13.27
N THR A 20 14.59 17.24 13.00
CA THR A 20 13.61 16.60 13.89
C THR A 20 14.20 15.49 14.75
N GLY A 21 15.35 14.92 14.36
CA GLY A 21 16.01 13.81 15.04
C GLY A 21 15.34 12.44 14.86
N TYR A 22 14.20 12.38 14.18
CA TYR A 22 13.49 11.13 13.90
C TYR A 22 14.07 10.39 12.70
N PRO A 23 13.90 9.06 12.60
CA PRO A 23 14.26 8.31 11.39
C PRO A 23 13.59 8.89 10.15
N VAL A 24 14.36 9.09 9.09
CA VAL A 24 13.80 9.38 7.76
C VAL A 24 13.10 8.11 7.28
N LYS A 25 11.85 8.26 6.82
CA LYS A 25 11.02 7.16 6.34
C LYS A 25 10.78 7.27 4.84
N ASP A 26 10.78 6.12 4.18
CA ASP A 26 10.38 5.95 2.80
C ASP A 26 9.01 5.26 2.77
N ALA A 27 8.06 5.84 2.03
CA ALA A 27 6.67 5.40 2.01
C ALA A 27 6.31 4.81 0.64
N GLU A 28 5.87 3.56 0.65
CA GLU A 28 5.39 2.86 -0.53
C GLU A 28 3.86 2.78 -0.50
N PHE A 29 3.23 3.06 -1.64
CA PHE A 29 1.78 3.10 -1.79
C PHE A 29 1.30 1.91 -2.59
N HIS A 30 0.54 1.04 -1.95
CA HIS A 30 0.05 -0.20 -2.53
C HIS A 30 -1.41 -0.05 -2.92
N LYS A 31 -1.71 -0.26 -4.20
CA LYS A 31 -3.09 -0.43 -4.63
C LYS A 31 -3.55 -1.83 -4.21
N VAL A 32 -4.56 -1.87 -3.36
CA VAL A 32 -5.19 -3.12 -2.90
C VAL A 32 -6.63 -3.11 -3.37
N THR A 33 -7.01 -4.17 -4.08
CA THR A 33 -8.38 -4.38 -4.54
C THR A 33 -9.01 -5.51 -3.74
N VAL A 34 -10.10 -5.18 -3.05
CA VAL A 34 -10.84 -6.11 -2.20
C VAL A 34 -12.19 -6.39 -2.84
N PHE A 35 -12.49 -7.67 -3.07
CA PHE A 35 -13.73 -8.09 -3.71
C PHE A 35 -14.69 -8.73 -2.70
N ASN A 36 -15.97 -8.82 -3.12
CA ASN A 36 -17.01 -9.60 -2.45
C ASN A 36 -17.22 -9.20 -0.97
N GLY A 37 -17.52 -10.18 -0.12
CA GLY A 37 -17.87 -9.98 1.28
C GLY A 37 -16.76 -9.38 2.15
N LEU A 38 -15.50 -9.41 1.72
CA LEU A 38 -14.37 -8.81 2.46
C LEU A 38 -14.45 -7.27 2.49
N GLY A 39 -15.06 -6.65 1.48
CA GLY A 39 -15.17 -5.19 1.40
C GLY A 39 -16.20 -4.57 2.36
N PHE A 40 -17.24 -5.33 2.72
CA PHE A 40 -18.32 -4.86 3.59
C PHE A 40 -17.85 -4.53 5.03
N PRO A 41 -17.18 -5.44 5.77
CA PRO A 41 -16.70 -5.13 7.11
C PRO A 41 -15.65 -4.01 7.12
N LEU A 42 -14.79 -3.94 6.08
CA LEU A 42 -13.84 -2.83 5.92
C LEU A 42 -14.54 -1.48 5.86
N ARG A 43 -15.61 -1.37 5.06
CA ARG A 43 -16.39 -0.14 4.94
C ARG A 43 -17.10 0.25 6.25
N GLN A 44 -17.52 -0.73 7.05
CA GLN A 44 -18.25 -0.47 8.30
C GLN A 44 -17.36 -0.12 9.47
N HIS A 45 -16.16 -0.71 9.54
CA HIS A 45 -15.33 -0.66 10.76
C HIS A 45 -14.01 0.07 10.59
N LYS A 46 -13.63 0.46 9.37
CA LYS A 46 -12.32 1.05 9.10
C LYS A 46 -12.43 2.40 8.40
N ALA A 47 -11.54 3.31 8.79
CA ALA A 47 -11.41 4.66 8.30
C ALA A 47 -9.96 4.95 7.86
N LYS A 48 -9.74 6.14 7.29
CA LYS A 48 -8.40 6.58 6.90
C LYS A 48 -7.49 6.63 8.14
N GLY A 49 -6.34 5.98 8.05
CA GLY A 49 -5.34 5.93 9.12
C GLY A 49 -5.35 4.62 9.90
N ASP A 50 -6.42 3.82 9.79
CA ASP A 50 -6.46 2.52 10.45
C ASP A 50 -5.45 1.55 9.85
N GLN A 51 -4.79 0.80 10.72
CA GLN A 51 -3.83 -0.21 10.33
C GLN A 51 -4.53 -1.50 9.90
N LEU A 52 -4.02 -2.11 8.84
CA LEU A 52 -4.52 -3.34 8.27
C LEU A 52 -3.34 -4.22 7.87
N ALA A 53 -3.48 -5.53 8.10
CA ALA A 53 -2.63 -6.51 7.43
C ALA A 53 -3.41 -7.13 6.26
N VAL A 54 -2.80 -7.17 5.08
CA VAL A 54 -3.42 -7.69 3.86
C VAL A 54 -2.58 -8.85 3.34
N THR A 55 -3.23 -9.98 3.07
CA THR A 55 -2.64 -11.11 2.36
C THR A 55 -3.40 -11.34 1.07
N GLY A 56 -2.68 -11.63 0.00
CA GLY A 56 -3.27 -11.84 -1.32
C GLY A 56 -2.21 -12.08 -2.37
N ARG A 57 -2.55 -11.77 -3.61
CA ARG A 57 -1.68 -12.01 -4.76
C ARG A 57 -1.42 -10.75 -5.57
N ILE A 58 -0.25 -10.68 -6.20
CA ILE A 58 0.09 -9.63 -7.16
C ILE A 58 -0.70 -9.87 -8.45
N HIS A 59 -1.30 -8.80 -8.97
CA HIS A 59 -1.97 -8.78 -10.26
C HIS A 59 -1.41 -7.65 -11.11
N TYR A 60 -1.02 -8.00 -12.33
CA TYR A 60 -0.61 -7.04 -13.34
C TYR A 60 -1.76 -6.81 -14.32
N SER A 61 -2.09 -5.55 -14.55
CA SER A 61 -3.08 -5.14 -15.53
C SER A 61 -2.44 -4.29 -16.63
N ARG A 62 -2.99 -4.41 -17.84
CA ARG A 62 -2.67 -3.55 -18.97
C ARG A 62 -3.96 -2.97 -19.51
N TRP A 63 -3.99 -1.66 -19.73
CA TRP A 63 -5.11 -0.96 -20.37
C TRP A 63 -4.58 0.14 -21.27
N GLN A 64 -5.39 0.60 -22.22
CA GLN A 64 -5.07 1.78 -23.01
C GLN A 64 -5.74 3.01 -22.39
N ASP A 65 -5.00 4.12 -22.32
CA ASP A 65 -5.58 5.41 -21.97
C ASP A 65 -6.35 6.03 -23.15
N ALA A 66 -6.96 7.20 -22.93
CA ALA A 66 -7.75 7.89 -23.94
C ALA A 66 -6.95 8.33 -25.17
N GLU A 67 -5.62 8.42 -25.06
CA GLU A 67 -4.70 8.76 -26.15
C GLU A 67 -4.21 7.51 -26.90
N GLY A 68 -4.64 6.31 -26.48
CA GLY A 68 -4.25 5.03 -27.06
C GLY A 68 -2.93 4.47 -26.54
N ASN A 69 -2.33 5.08 -25.51
CA ASN A 69 -1.07 4.59 -24.96
C ASN A 69 -1.30 3.41 -24.02
N ASP A 70 -0.47 2.36 -24.14
CA ASP A 70 -0.47 1.24 -23.20
C ASP A 70 0.02 1.68 -21.82
N ARG A 71 -0.79 1.41 -20.80
CA ARG A 71 -0.47 1.60 -19.39
C ARG A 71 -0.42 0.26 -18.69
N TYR A 72 0.45 0.18 -17.68
CA TYR A 72 0.64 -1.01 -16.87
C TYR A 72 0.37 -0.65 -15.41
N GLY A 73 -0.32 -1.55 -14.71
CA GLY A 73 -0.61 -1.45 -13.30
C GLY A 73 -0.15 -2.68 -12.57
N CYS A 74 0.21 -2.50 -11.30
CA CYS A 74 0.43 -3.56 -10.34
C CYS A 74 -0.48 -3.29 -9.15
N GLU A 75 -1.28 -4.28 -8.77
CA GLU A 75 -2.13 -4.22 -7.59
C GLU A 75 -2.11 -5.53 -6.83
N ILE A 76 -2.51 -5.47 -5.57
CA ILE A 76 -2.69 -6.64 -4.72
C ILE A 76 -4.19 -6.97 -4.72
N ILE A 77 -4.55 -8.15 -5.21
CA ILE A 77 -5.90 -8.68 -5.01
C ILE A 77 -5.93 -9.36 -3.64
N ALA A 78 -6.70 -8.80 -2.71
CA ALA A 78 -6.76 -9.30 -1.35
C ALA A 78 -7.54 -10.62 -1.26
N GLU A 79 -6.97 -11.59 -0.55
CA GLU A 79 -7.58 -12.87 -0.20
C GLU A 79 -7.96 -12.92 1.28
N ASN A 80 -7.22 -12.20 2.12
CA ASN A 80 -7.53 -11.96 3.53
C ASN A 80 -7.16 -10.52 3.94
N VAL A 81 -7.94 -9.95 4.86
CA VAL A 81 -7.64 -8.66 5.48
C VAL A 81 -7.90 -8.76 6.98
N GLU A 82 -6.86 -8.49 7.75
CA GLU A 82 -6.90 -8.50 9.21
C GLU A 82 -6.91 -7.09 9.74
N PHE A 83 -7.75 -6.89 10.76
CA PHE A 83 -7.86 -5.64 11.48
C PHE A 83 -6.82 -5.68 12.60
N LEU A 84 -5.90 -4.72 12.55
CA LEU A 84 -4.93 -4.49 13.61
C LEU A 84 -5.53 -3.55 14.68
#